data_AF-A0A6M0QC75-F1
#
_entry.id   AF-A0A6M0QC75-F1
#
_cell.length_a   1.000
_cell.length_b   1.000
_cell.length_c   1.000
_cell.angle_alpha   90.00
_cell.angle_beta   90.00
_cell.angle_gamma   90.00
#
_symmetry.space_group_name_H-M   'P 1'
#
loop_
_entity.id
_entity.type
_entity.pdbx_description
1 polymer ?
#
loop_
_entity_poly.entity_id
_entity_poly.type
_entity_poly.pdbx_seq_one_letter_code
_entity_poly.pdbx_strand_id
1 'polypeptide(L)' 'MEFSLNSVHSYSPVEVTIDDDNGRYMIRNADTSGEVFNTSNELISWIKQNWQSNQFSTPQEFETMLKQLDDYQQDGISL' A
#
# COMPACT_ATOMS: atom_id res chain seq x y z
N MET A 1 9.30 -1.85 -3.30
CA MET A 1 8.31 -0.94 -3.90
C MET A 1 7.91 0.12 -2.90
N GLU A 2 7.77 1.37 -3.34
CA GLU A 2 7.32 2.48 -2.51
C GLU A 2 6.24 3.27 -3.26
N PHE A 3 5.14 3.60 -2.58
CA PHE A 3 4.03 4.36 -3.13
C PHE A 3 3.67 5.52 -2.21
N SER A 4 3.19 6.61 -2.80
CA SER A 4 2.69 7.80 -2.09
C SER A 4 1.38 8.22 -2.74
N LEU A 5 0.29 8.17 -1.98
CA LEU A 5 -1.07 8.46 -2.46
C LEU A 5 -1.68 9.60 -1.65
N ASN A 6 -2.28 10.57 -2.33
CA ASN A 6 -2.97 11.67 -1.66
C ASN A 6 -4.38 11.25 -1.22
N SER A 7 -4.63 11.21 0.09
CA SER A 7 -5.98 10.97 0.63
C SER A 7 -6.85 12.23 0.50
N VAL A 8 -8.17 12.05 0.38
CA VAL A 8 -9.13 13.18 0.48
C VAL A 8 -9.32 13.67 1.91
N HIS A 9 -8.91 12.87 2.90
CA HIS A 9 -9.14 13.14 4.32
C HIS A 9 -7.97 13.82 5.02
N SER A 10 -6.81 13.95 4.36
CA SER A 10 -5.63 14.56 4.97
C SER A 10 -4.78 15.34 3.98
N TYR A 11 -3.99 16.27 4.53
CA TYR A 11 -3.09 17.13 3.75
C TYR A 11 -1.77 16.45 3.39
N SER A 12 -1.37 15.42 4.15
CA SER A 12 -0.17 14.64 3.84
C SER A 12 -0.54 13.36 3.08
N PRO A 13 0.34 12.86 2.21
CA PRO A 13 0.11 11.59 1.53
C PRO A 13 0.14 10.42 2.52
N VAL A 14 -0.52 9.33 2.13
CA VAL A 14 -0.28 8.02 2.74
C VAL A 14 0.82 7.31 1.95
N GLU A 15 1.75 6.68 2.67
CA GLU A 15 2.91 6.01 2.09
C GLU A 15 2.77 4.50 2.30
N VAL A 16 3.13 3.71 1.29
CA VAL A 16 3.17 2.25 1.34
C VAL A 16 4.58 1.80 0.98
N THR A 17 5.21 1.01 1.85
CA THR A 17 6.57 0.47 1.66
C THR A 17 6.53 -1.05 1.69
N ILE A 18 7.10 -1.67 0.65
CA ILE A 18 7.47 -3.09 0.58
C ILE A 18 8.96 -3.14 0.25
N ASP A 19 9.79 -3.49 1.22
CA ASP A 19 11.24 -3.61 1.07
C ASP A 19 11.66 -4.97 1.61
N ASP A 20 11.71 -5.96 0.72
CA ASP A 20 12.07 -7.34 1.04
C ASP A 20 13.51 -7.48 1.53
N ASP A 21 14.43 -6.65 1.02
CA ASP A 21 15.85 -6.66 1.38
C ASP A 21 16.05 -6.29 2.85
N ASN A 22 15.25 -5.34 3.33
CA ASN A 22 15.29 -4.86 4.72
C ASN A 22 14.16 -5.42 5.59
N GLY A 23 13.30 -6.29 5.06
CA GLY A 23 12.14 -6.87 5.74
C GLY A 23 11.14 -5.82 6.24
N ARG A 24 10.95 -4.71 5.50
CA ARG A 24 10.04 -3.62 5.88
C ARG A 24 8.77 -3.67 5.06
N TYR A 25 7.65 -3.86 5.76
CA TYR A 25 6.31 -3.82 5.17
C TYR A 25 5.48 -2.88 6.03
N MET A 26 5.24 -1.66 5.55
CA MET A 26 4.56 -0.66 6.36
C MET A 26 3.69 0.28 5.55
N ILE A 27 2.63 0.76 6.21
CA ILE A 27 1.79 1.86 5.77
C ILE A 27 2.02 3.02 6.73
N ARG A 28 2.26 4.22 6.20
CA ARG A 28 2.35 5.44 6.99
C ARG A 28 1.23 6.38 6.57
N ASN A 29 0.32 6.67 7.49
CA ASN A 29 -0.75 7.62 7.27
C ASN A 29 -0.27 9.05 7.57
N ALA A 30 -1.03 9.99 7.03
CA ALA A 30 -0.79 11.41 7.15
C ALA A 30 -0.80 11.93 8.60
N ASP A 31 -1.62 11.31 9.47
CA ASP A 31 -1.76 11.68 10.88
C ASP A 31 -0.70 11.04 11.78
N THR A 32 0.46 10.64 11.22
CA THR A 32 1.59 9.98 11.90
C THR A 32 1.32 8.58 12.46
N SER A 33 0.09 8.08 12.30
CA SER A 33 -0.25 6.67 12.51
C SER A 33 0.25 5.81 11.35
N GLY A 34 0.40 4.52 11.57
CA GLY A 34 0.83 3.59 10.55
C GLY A 34 0.67 2.14 11.01
N GLU A 35 0.66 1.23 10.05
CA GLU A 35 0.60 -0.20 10.32
C GLU A 35 1.88 -0.86 9.80
N VAL A 36 2.44 -1.76 10.59
CA VAL A 36 3.63 -2.54 10.23
C VAL A 36 3.20 -4.00 10.16
N PHE A 37 3.65 -4.68 9.11
CA PHE A 37 3.28 -6.06 8.80
C PHE A 37 4.52 -6.95 8.80
N ASN A 38 4.34 -8.25 9.01
CA ASN A 38 5.47 -9.20 9.00
C ASN A 38 5.80 -9.68 7.59
N THR A 39 4.85 -9.59 6.65
CA THR A 39 5.02 -10.00 5.27
C THR A 39 4.36 -9.01 4.30
N SER A 40 4.83 -9.00 3.06
CA SER A 40 4.21 -8.24 1.97
C SER A 40 2.76 -8.70 1.71
N ASN A 41 2.47 -10.00 1.82
CA ASN A 41 1.10 -10.54 1.68
C ASN A 41 0.13 -10.02 2.73
N GLU A 42 0.56 -9.92 3.99
CA GLU A 42 -0.26 -9.33 5.06
C GLU A 42 -0.59 -7.87 4.74
N LEU A 43 0.41 -7.08 4.35
CA LEU A 43 0.23 -5.68 3.95
C LEU A 43 -0.75 -5.55 2.78
N ILE A 44 -0.54 -6.31 1.70
CA ILE A 44 -1.38 -6.24 0.48
C ILE A 44 -2.82 -6.63 0.81
N SER A 45 -3.00 -7.69 1.62
CA SER A 45 -4.33 -8.13 2.05
C SER A 45 -5.03 -7.07 2.88
N TRP A 46 -4.29 -6.42 3.80
CA TRP A 46 -4.83 -5.35 4.61
C TRP A 46 -5.27 -4.16 3.75
N ILE A 47 -4.47 -3.73 2.77
CA ILE A 47 -4.83 -2.64 1.85
C ILE A 47 -6.13 -2.96 1.11
N LYS A 48 -6.23 -4.15 0.52
CA LYS A 48 -7.42 -4.58 -0.23
C LYS A 48 -8.70 -4.64 0.63
N GLN A 49 -8.56 -4.89 1.93
CA GLN A 49 -9.69 -4.97 2.87
C GLN A 49 -10.10 -3.60 3.44
N ASN A 50 -9.13 -2.71 3.68
CA ASN A 50 -9.35 -1.49 4.45
C ASN A 50 -9.44 -0.23 3.58
N TRP A 51 -8.85 -0.24 2.38
CA TRP A 51 -8.84 0.92 1.50
C TRP A 51 -9.84 0.80 0.36
N GLN A 52 -10.38 1.94 -0.04
CA GLN A 52 -11.32 2.09 -1.15
C GLN A 52 -10.88 3.25 -2.03
N SER A 53 -11.09 3.14 -3.35
CA SER A 53 -10.59 4.13 -4.32
C SER A 53 -11.13 5.55 -4.09
N ASN A 54 -12.34 5.68 -3.52
CA ASN A 54 -12.96 6.96 -3.19
C ASN A 54 -12.34 7.69 -1.98
N GLN A 55 -11.40 7.06 -1.26
CA GLN A 55 -10.65 7.69 -0.16
C GLN A 55 -9.44 8.50 -0.67
N PHE A 56 -9.17 8.46 -1.97
CA PHE A 56 -8.01 9.07 -2.61
C PHE A 56 -8.43 10.18 -3.57
N SER A 57 -7.62 11.24 -3.62
CA SER A 57 -7.83 12.40 -4.49
C SER A 57 -7.73 12.02 -5.97
N THR A 58 -6.95 10.99 -6.28
CA THR A 58 -6.80 10.44 -7.63
C THR A 58 -7.02 8.93 -7.58
N PRO A 59 -8.28 8.46 -7.74
CA PRO A 59 -8.63 7.04 -7.66
C PRO A 59 -7.79 6.14 -8.57
N GLN A 60 -7.39 6.64 -9.74
CA GLN A 60 -6.59 5.90 -10.71
C GLN A 60 -5.17 5.59 -10.20
N GLU A 61 -4.58 6.44 -9.35
CA GLU A 61 -3.28 6.17 -8.73
C GLU A 61 -3.38 4.99 -7.75
N PHE A 62 -4.46 4.94 -6.97
CA PHE A 62 -4.74 3.82 -6.07
C PHE A 62 -5.00 2.52 -6.85
N GLU A 63 -5.80 2.55 -7.91
CA GLU A 63 -6.04 1.37 -8.76
C GLU A 63 -4.76 0.86 -9.43
N THR A 64 -3.91 1.79 -9.87
CA THR A 64 -2.60 1.46 -10.46
C THR A 64 -1.67 0.82 -9.43
N MET A 65 -1.64 1.35 -8.20
CA MET A 65 -0.91 0.73 -7.09
C MET A 65 -1.43 -0.68 -6.81
N LEU A 66 -2.75 -0.86 -6.67
CA LEU A 66 -3.35 -2.17 -6.42
C LEU A 66 -2.97 -3.20 -7.49
N LYS A 67 -2.93 -2.80 -8.76
CA LYS A 67 -2.50 -3.68 -9.85
C LYS A 67 -1.03 -4.10 -9.68
N GLN A 68 -0.13 -3.15 -9.42
CA GLN A 68 1.28 -3.46 -9.19
C GLN A 68 1.51 -4.37 -7.98
N LEU A 69 0.74 -4.17 -6.91
CA LEU A 69 0.77 -5.05 -5.73
C LEU A 69 0.27 -6.47 -6.06
N ASP A 70 -0.74 -6.59 -6.91
CA ASP A 70 -1.24 -7.89 -7.37
C ASP A 70 -0.24 -8.63 -8.26
N ASP A 71 0.36 -7.91 -9.22
CA ASP A 71 1.43 -8.43 -10.09
C ASP A 71 2.62 -8.91 -9.24
N TYR A 72 3.04 -8.13 -8.25
CA TYR A 72 4.09 -8.51 -7.28
C TYR A 72 3.70 -9.77 -6.49
N GLN A 73 2.47 -9.85 -6.00
CA GLN A 73 1.99 -11.02 -5.24
C GLN A 73 2.02 -12.29 -6.10
N GLN A 74 1.65 -12.20 -7.38
CA GLN A 74 1.64 -13.34 -8.30
C GLN A 74 3.04 -13.78 -8.74
N ASP A 75 3.98 -12.84 -8.94
CA ASP A 75 5.38 -13.14 -9.25
C ASP A 75 6.05 -13.92 -8.10
N GLY A 76 5.78 -13.52 -6.85
CA GLY A 76 6.25 -14.23 -5.65
C GLY A 76 5.61 -15.61 -5.40
N ILE A 77 4.54 -15.97 -6.12
CA ILE A 77 3.87 -17.28 -6.04
C ILE A 77 4.35 -18.25 -7.13
N SER A 78 5.10 -17.77 -8.13
CA SER A 78 5.65 -18.61 -9.20
C SER A 78 6.83 -19.45 -8.68
N LEU A 79 6.53 -20.62 -8.11
CA LEU A 79 7.47 -21.70 -7.77
C LEU A 79 7.43 -22.83 -8.80
#